data_AF-A0A2B5HEY1-F1
#
_entry.id   AF-A0A2B5HEY1-F1
#
_cell.length_a   1.000
_cell.length_b   1.000
_cell.length_c   1.000
_cell.angle_alpha   90.00
_cell.angle_beta   90.00
_cell.angle_gamma   90.00
#
_symmetry.space_group_name_H-M   'P 1'
#
loop_
_entity.id
_entity.type
_entity.pdbx_description
1 polymer ?
#
loop_
_entity_poly.entity_id
_entity_poly.type
_entity_poly.pdbx_seq_one_letter_code
_entity_poly.pdbx_strand_id
1 'polypeptide(L)' 'MREPVVRGLQFMVVVRAILETCKNIEEAVYAVKNMPVGTNMNLLLADANGEAALIGTYDGVKYII' A
#
# COMPACT_ATOMS: atom_id res chain seq x y z
N MET A 1 -7.19 -0.20 20.92
CA MET A 1 -6.79 0.36 19.61
C MET A 1 -7.86 1.34 19.18
N ARG A 2 -7.49 2.46 18.55
CA ARG A 2 -8.46 3.40 17.95
C ARG A 2 -9.15 2.71 16.78
N GLU A 3 -10.45 2.95 16.60
CA GLU A 3 -11.16 2.44 15.44
C GLU A 3 -10.57 3.02 14.14
N PRO A 4 -10.50 2.21 13.05
CA PRO A 4 -10.09 2.71 11.75
C PRO A 4 -11.03 3.81 11.25
N VAL A 5 -10.47 4.91 10.76
CA VAL A 5 -11.24 5.98 10.10
C VAL A 5 -11.88 5.48 8.79
N VAL A 6 -11.20 4.56 8.10
CA VAL A 6 -11.68 3.92 6.88
C VAL A 6 -11.78 2.42 7.12
N ARG A 7 -12.92 1.82 6.76
CA ARG A 7 -13.06 0.34 6.72
C ARG A 7 -12.33 -0.19 5.49
N GLY A 8 -11.36 -1.08 5.69
CA GLY A 8 -10.55 -1.58 4.60
C GLY A 8 -9.61 -2.71 4.99
N LEU A 9 -8.74 -3.03 4.04
CA LEU A 9 -7.72 -4.07 4.13
C LEU A 9 -6.74 -3.77 5.25
N GLN A 10 -6.37 -4.83 5.97
CA GLN A 10 -5.35 -4.81 7.00
C GLN A 10 -3.95 -4.91 6.38
N PHE A 11 -2.93 -4.48 7.13
CA PHE A 11 -1.55 -4.36 6.64
C PHE A 11 -1.05 -5.61 5.90
N MET A 12 -1.17 -6.77 6.53
CA MET A 12 -0.70 -8.04 5.93
C MET A 12 -1.46 -8.41 4.66
N VAL A 13 -2.73 -8.02 4.53
CA VAL A 13 -3.52 -8.27 3.32
C VAL A 13 -3.05 -7.37 2.18
N VAL A 14 -2.74 -6.10 2.47
CA VAL A 14 -2.17 -5.17 1.48
C VAL A 14 -0.81 -5.68 0.98
N VAL A 15 0.07 -6.08 1.90
CA VAL A 15 1.40 -6.62 1.53
C VAL A 15 1.26 -7.85 0.64
N ARG A 16 0.40 -8.82 1.00
CA ARG A 16 0.17 -10.01 0.18
C ARG A 16 -0.41 -9.66 -1.18
N ALA A 17 -1.42 -8.77 -1.24
CA ALA A 17 -2.01 -8.35 -2.50
C ALA A 17 -0.96 -7.76 -3.44
N ILE A 18 -0.07 -6.90 -2.94
CA ILE A 18 1.03 -6.33 -3.74
C ILE A 18 1.96 -7.45 -4.23
N LEU A 19 2.50 -8.26 -3.32
CA LEU A 19 3.50 -9.29 -3.66
C LEU A 19 2.96 -10.41 -4.57
N GLU A 20 1.66 -10.71 -4.49
CA GLU A 20 1.04 -11.80 -5.25
C GLU A 20 0.48 -11.35 -6.61
N THR A 21 0.25 -10.05 -6.81
CA THR A 21 -0.46 -9.56 -8.02
C THR A 21 0.29 -8.51 -8.82
N CYS A 22 1.31 -7.86 -8.27
CA CYS A 22 2.03 -6.78 -8.93
C CYS A 22 3.44 -7.24 -9.35
N LYS A 23 3.83 -6.90 -10.58
CA LYS A 23 5.15 -7.23 -11.15
C LYS A 23 6.19 -6.12 -10.94
N ASN A 24 5.76 -4.87 -10.90
CA ASN A 24 6.63 -3.69 -10.83
C ASN A 24 6.03 -2.60 -9.92
N ILE A 25 6.79 -1.53 -9.70
CA ILE A 25 6.37 -0.41 -8.83
C ILE A 25 5.14 0.31 -9.38
N GLU A 26 5.02 0.48 -10.70
CA GLU A 26 3.86 1.14 -11.33
C GLU A 26 2.55 0.41 -10.97
N GLU A 27 2.51 -0.91 -11.13
CA GLU A 27 1.36 -1.74 -10.78
C GLU A 27 1.06 -1.68 -9.27
N ALA A 28 2.09 -1.76 -8.42
CA ALA A 28 1.93 -1.70 -6.98
C ALA A 28 1.36 -0.36 -6.51
N VAL A 29 1.86 0.76 -7.05
CA VAL A 29 1.35 2.11 -6.79
C VAL A 29 -0.09 2.24 -7.25
N TYR A 30 -0.42 1.75 -8.45
CA TYR A 30 -1.79 1.73 -8.95
C TYR A 30 -2.72 0.92 -8.04
N ALA A 31 -2.29 -0.27 -7.64
CA ALA A 31 -3.05 -1.16 -6.75
C ALA A 31 -3.34 -0.47 -5.41
N VAL A 32 -2.31 0.07 -4.74
CA VAL A 32 -2.51 0.74 -3.44
C VAL A 32 -3.38 1.99 -3.56
N LYS A 33 -3.26 2.79 -4.63
CA LYS A 33 -4.13 3.96 -4.86
C LYS A 33 -5.62 3.57 -4.88
N ASN A 34 -5.94 2.41 -5.46
CA ASN A 34 -7.31 1.94 -5.64
C ASN A 34 -7.84 1.02 -4.53
N MET A 35 -6.98 0.44 -3.68
CA MET A 35 -7.40 -0.41 -2.56
C MET A 35 -8.04 0.38 -1.42
N PRO A 36 -9.10 -0.13 -0.75
CA PRO A 36 -9.55 0.41 0.52
C PRO A 36 -8.56 -0.01 1.61
N VAL A 37 -7.67 0.88 2.05
CA VAL A 37 -6.67 0.59 3.11
C VAL A 37 -7.21 1.09 4.45
N GLY A 38 -7.43 0.17 5.38
CA GLY A 38 -8.02 0.47 6.70
C GLY A 38 -7.01 0.50 7.84
N THR A 39 -5.74 0.73 7.52
CA THR A 39 -4.63 0.67 8.48
C THR A 39 -3.64 1.80 8.20
N ASN A 40 -2.99 2.28 9.26
CA ASN A 40 -1.89 3.21 9.12
C ASN A 40 -0.61 2.42 8.85
N MET A 41 0.08 2.73 7.77
CA MET A 41 1.24 1.95 7.32
C MET A 41 2.25 2.80 6.56
N ASN A 42 3.51 2.40 6.62
CA ASN A 42 4.58 2.90 5.76
C ASN A 42 5.24 1.69 5.09
N LEU A 43 5.36 1.73 3.76
CA LEU A 43 5.91 0.67 2.93
C LEU A 43 6.97 1.27 2.00
N LEU A 44 8.19 0.76 2.08
CA LEU A 44 9.18 0.93 1.01
C LEU A 44 9.04 -0.27 0.08
N LEU A 45 8.63 -0.01 -1.16
CA LEU A 45 8.55 -1.02 -2.21
C LEU A 45 9.73 -0.84 -3.16
N ALA A 46 10.29 -1.95 -3.62
CA ALA A 46 11.31 -1.98 -4.66
C ALA A 46 11.00 -3.14 -5.62
N ASP A 47 11.30 -2.96 -6.90
CA ASP A 47 11.16 -4.00 -7.91
C ASP A 47 12.51 -4.42 -8.52
N ALA A 48 12.46 -5.44 -9.38
CA ALA A 48 13.65 -5.99 -10.04
C ALA A 48 14.27 -5.06 -11.10
N ASN A 49 13.57 -4.00 -11.52
CA ASN A 49 14.10 -3.00 -12.46
C ASN A 49 14.94 -1.93 -11.75
N GLY A 50 15.03 -1.98 -10.41
CA GLY A 50 15.72 -0.99 -9.60
C GLY A 50 14.87 0.24 -9.29
N GLU A 51 13.56 0.20 -9.58
CA GLU A 51 12.63 1.25 -9.17
C GLU A 51 12.19 1.02 -7.72
N ALA A 52 11.89 2.12 -7.02
CA ALA A 52 11.38 2.10 -5.67
C ALA A 52 10.34 3.20 -5.45
N ALA A 53 9.40 2.93 -4.56
CA ALA A 53 8.41 3.90 -4.11
C ALA A 53 8.20 3.81 -2.60
N LEU A 54 7.97 4.97 -1.97
CA LEU A 54 7.58 5.06 -0.56
C LEU A 54 6.08 5.33 -0.48
N ILE A 55 5.35 4.43 0.16
CA ILE A 55 3.91 4.51 0.33
C ILE A 55 3.57 4.67 1.81
N GLY A 56 2.83 5.71 2.14
CA GLY A 56 2.27 5.96 3.47
C GLY A 56 0.74 5.98 3.43
N THR A 57 0.11 5.42 4.45
CA THR A 57 -1.33 5.63 4.73
C THR A 57 -1.50 6.12 6.16
N TYR A 58 -2.25 7.19 6.35
CA TYR A 58 -2.58 7.73 7.66
C TYR A 58 -4.01 8.27 7.70
N ASP A 59 -4.84 7.73 8.59
CA ASP A 59 -6.24 8.11 8.78
C ASP A 59 -7.04 8.17 7.45
N GLY A 60 -6.73 7.24 6.54
CA GLY A 60 -7.37 7.11 5.22
C GLY A 60 -6.72 7.92 4.10
N VAL A 61 -5.80 8.83 4.42
CA VAL A 61 -5.02 9.59 3.43
C VAL A 61 -3.84 8.75 2.96
N LYS A 62 -3.59 8.72 1.64
CA LYS A 62 -2.47 8.01 1.03
C LYS A 62 -1.43 9.00 0.52
N TYR A 63 -0.17 8.69 0.77
CA TYR A 63 0.99 9.46 0.31
C TYR A 63 1.93 8.52 -0.43
N ILE A 64 2.42 8.94 -1.60
CA ILE A 64 3.25 8.12 -2.47
C ILE A 64 4.36 9.01 -3.02
N ILE A 65 5.62 8.65 -2.74
CA ILE A 65 6.84 9.25 -3.32
C ILE A 65 7.47 8.24 -4.27
#